data_AF-A0A953SLV1-F1
#
_entry.id   AF-A0A953SLV1-F1
#
_cell.length_a   1.000
_cell.length_b   1.000
_cell.length_c   1.000
_cell.angle_alpha   90.00
_cell.angle_beta   90.00
_cell.angle_gamma   90.00
#
_symmetry.space_group_name_H-M   'P 1'
#
loop_
_entity.id
_entity.type
_entity.pdbx_description
1 polymer ?
#
loop_
_entity_poly.entity_id
_entity_poly.type
_entity_poly.pdbx_seq_one_letter_code
_entity_poly.pdbx_strand_id
1 'polypeptide(L)'
;MPSVPIEEVVTQCHRILRRGDTVRAAGMARELSRQAPNDPRSRLLQGIIALLFGQTEHAIRLLEQATFELTGDDQRLATMHLARARVLAHDVSGALATIDPIADEQAAPGLAIATKAQALVHAGRLDEAQAILDASDTPDSDAYHVAIARGRLALATPADDPALAGREASAIDALGTQSERVGVPASALMELLLGLGELNARRGKDTDAVHLFKRSAGLNPVQIDPRPYAKSIMGLIMSWNDKTIARARRIEDGPASETQRPVFIVGMPGGGPELAAGLLASHPAASAMGNPEALTG
;
A
#
# COMPACT_ATOMS: atom_id res chain seq x y z
N MET A 1 12.81 -25.36 27.74
CA MET A 1 11.92 -24.22 28.05
C MET A 1 10.52 -24.61 27.58
N PRO A 2 9.46 -24.39 28.38
CA PRO A 2 8.09 -24.66 27.92
C PRO A 2 7.77 -23.78 26.70
N SER A 3 7.19 -24.38 25.66
CA SER A 3 6.72 -23.64 24.48
C SER A 3 5.57 -22.72 24.88
N VAL A 4 5.67 -21.43 24.53
CA VAL A 4 4.58 -20.46 24.72
C VAL A 4 3.35 -20.95 23.94
N PRO A 5 2.14 -20.91 24.51
CA PRO A 5 0.92 -21.29 23.80
C PRO A 5 0.72 -20.47 22.51
N ILE A 6 0.30 -21.12 21.43
CA ILE A 6 0.03 -20.50 20.12
C ILE A 6 -0.89 -19.27 20.24
N GLU A 7 -1.93 -19.38 21.05
CA GLU A 7 -2.90 -18.31 21.33
C GLU A 7 -2.24 -17.02 21.87
N GLU A 8 -1.28 -17.20 22.77
CA GLU A 8 -0.56 -16.09 23.38
C GLU A 8 0.35 -15.40 22.37
N VAL A 9 1.01 -16.19 21.51
CA VAL A 9 1.84 -15.68 20.41
C VAL A 9 0.99 -14.88 19.41
N VAL A 10 -0.18 -15.40 19.02
CA VAL A 10 -1.12 -14.71 18.11
C VAL A 10 -1.60 -13.40 18.72
N THR A 11 -2.07 -13.43 19.97
CA THR A 11 -2.54 -12.24 20.70
C THR A 11 -1.44 -11.18 20.81
N GLN A 12 -0.21 -11.61 21.13
CA GLN A 12 0.93 -10.71 21.22
C GLN A 12 1.32 -10.14 19.85
N CYS A 13 1.25 -10.95 18.79
CA CYS A 13 1.52 -10.50 17.41
C CYS A 13 0.52 -9.40 16.99
N HIS A 14 -0.78 -9.61 17.22
CA HIS A 14 -1.80 -8.58 16.94
C HIS A 14 -1.56 -7.29 17.74
N ARG A 15 -1.17 -7.40 19.01
CA ARG A 15 -0.84 -6.22 19.83
C ARG A 15 0.33 -5.43 19.28
N ILE A 16 1.35 -6.12 18.77
CA ILE A 16 2.53 -5.51 18.16
C ILE A 16 2.17 -4.87 16.81
N LEU A 17 1.35 -5.53 16.00
CA LEU A 17 0.82 -4.96 14.76
C LEU A 17 0.01 -3.68 15.02
N ARG A 18 -0.84 -3.66 16.05
CA ARG A 18 -1.58 -2.44 16.46
C ARG A 18 -0.66 -1.30 16.89
N ARG A 19 0.56 -1.60 17.37
CA ARG A 19 1.57 -0.59 17.72
C ARG A 19 2.39 -0.11 16.52
N GLY A 20 2.22 -0.73 15.35
CA GLY A 20 2.99 -0.43 14.15
C GLY A 20 4.39 -1.04 14.11
N ASP A 21 4.76 -1.93 15.04
CA ASP A 21 6.07 -2.60 15.06
C ASP A 21 6.03 -3.83 14.13
N THR A 22 5.99 -3.55 12.83
CA THR A 22 5.83 -4.56 11.76
C THR A 22 7.01 -5.52 11.70
N VAL A 23 8.22 -5.08 12.03
CA VAL A 23 9.44 -5.91 12.02
C VAL A 23 9.37 -6.97 13.11
N ARG A 24 8.99 -6.59 14.34
CA ARG A 24 8.84 -7.56 15.42
C ARG A 24 7.67 -8.50 15.19
N ALA A 25 6.56 -7.99 14.66
CA ALA A 25 5.42 -8.84 14.24
C ALA A 25 5.84 -9.87 13.19
N ALA A 26 6.64 -9.47 12.20
CA ALA A 26 7.21 -10.36 11.19
C ALA A 26 8.15 -11.43 11.77
N GLY A 27 8.93 -11.07 12.80
CA GLY A 27 9.72 -12.06 13.56
C GLY A 27 8.83 -13.10 14.25
N MET A 28 7.77 -12.63 14.92
CA MET A 28 6.84 -13.50 15.63
C MET A 28 6.01 -14.40 14.72
N ALA A 29 5.48 -13.89 13.61
CA ALA A 29 4.74 -14.71 12.65
C ALA A 29 5.62 -15.79 12.00
N ARG A 30 6.92 -15.50 11.78
CA ARG A 30 7.90 -16.50 11.32
C ARG A 30 8.20 -17.56 12.37
N GLU A 31 8.22 -17.19 13.65
CA GLU A 31 8.37 -18.15 14.74
C GLU A 31 7.13 -19.05 14.84
N LEU A 32 5.94 -18.45 14.80
CA LEU A 32 4.67 -19.16 14.84
C LEU A 32 4.57 -20.18 13.71
N SER A 33 4.94 -19.79 12.48
CA SER A 33 4.95 -20.68 11.33
C SER A 33 5.99 -21.81 11.42
N ARG A 34 7.08 -21.62 12.17
CA ARG A 34 8.03 -22.71 12.43
C ARG A 34 7.50 -23.70 13.47
N GLN A 35 6.77 -23.22 14.47
CA GLN A 35 6.19 -24.05 15.52
C GLN A 35 4.93 -24.78 15.07
N ALA A 36 4.09 -24.11 14.27
CA ALA A 36 2.83 -24.63 13.76
C ALA A 36 2.64 -24.26 12.27
N PRO A 37 3.36 -24.95 11.35
CA PRO A 37 3.35 -24.62 9.92
C PRO A 37 1.98 -24.63 9.25
N ASN A 38 1.06 -25.45 9.78
CA ASN A 38 -0.27 -25.65 9.22
C ASN A 38 -1.36 -24.89 9.99
N ASP A 39 -1.03 -24.12 11.03
CA ASP A 39 -2.05 -23.36 11.77
C ASP A 39 -2.57 -22.18 10.91
N PRO A 40 -3.90 -22.06 10.72
CA PRO A 40 -4.46 -21.05 9.84
C PRO A 40 -4.32 -19.61 10.38
N ARG A 41 -4.16 -19.42 11.69
CA ARG A 41 -3.89 -18.08 12.28
C ARG A 41 -2.45 -17.65 12.01
N SER A 42 -1.52 -18.59 11.91
CA SER A 42 -0.18 -18.30 11.40
C SER A 42 -0.26 -17.74 9.96
N ARG A 43 -1.08 -18.35 9.09
CA ARG A 43 -1.28 -17.87 7.72
C ARG A 43 -1.97 -16.51 7.67
N LEU A 44 -2.99 -16.27 8.51
CA LEU A 44 -3.59 -14.95 8.68
C LEU A 44 -2.54 -13.88 9.01
N LEU A 45 -1.73 -14.11 10.04
CA LEU A 45 -0.70 -13.15 10.46
C LEU A 45 0.34 -12.91 9.36
N GLN A 46 0.80 -13.98 8.70
CA GLN A 46 1.72 -13.85 7.56
C GLN A 46 1.09 -13.07 6.40
N GLY A 47 -0.20 -13.29 6.10
CA GLY A 47 -0.94 -12.56 5.08
C GLY A 47 -1.04 -11.06 5.39
N ILE A 48 -1.36 -10.71 6.64
CA ILE A 48 -1.37 -9.30 7.10
C ILE A 48 0.01 -8.68 6.97
N ILE A 49 1.06 -9.39 7.38
CA ILE A 49 2.44 -8.90 7.30
C ILE A 49 2.90 -8.74 5.85
N ALA A 50 2.59 -9.71 4.97
CA ALA A 50 2.86 -9.62 3.55
C ALA A 50 2.19 -8.39 2.93
N LEU A 51 0.94 -8.10 3.32
CA LEU A 51 0.22 -6.91 2.90
C LEU A 51 0.94 -5.62 3.33
N LEU A 52 1.41 -5.56 4.58
CA LEU A 52 2.16 -4.40 5.11
C LEU A 52 3.50 -4.19 4.40
N PHE A 53 4.10 -5.24 3.84
CA PHE A 53 5.30 -5.15 3.02
C PHE A 53 5.03 -4.99 1.51
N GLY A 54 3.76 -4.78 1.11
CA GLY A 54 3.38 -4.61 -0.29
C GLY A 54 3.44 -5.88 -1.14
N GLN A 55 3.52 -7.06 -0.51
CA GLN A 55 3.53 -8.35 -1.20
C GLN A 55 2.10 -8.84 -1.48
N THR A 56 1.33 -8.04 -2.24
CA THR A 56 -0.12 -8.20 -2.38
C THR A 56 -0.55 -9.58 -2.87
N GLU A 57 0.05 -10.10 -3.94
CA GLU A 57 -0.25 -11.44 -4.47
C GLU A 57 0.00 -12.56 -3.46
N HIS A 58 1.07 -12.43 -2.67
CA HIS A 58 1.37 -13.40 -1.63
C HIS A 58 0.38 -13.31 -0.47
N ALA A 59 0.00 -12.09 -0.08
CA ALA A 59 -0.99 -11.84 0.94
C ALA A 59 -2.35 -12.44 0.55
N ILE A 60 -2.81 -12.24 -0.69
CA ILE A 60 -4.08 -12.81 -1.19
C ILE A 60 -4.09 -14.33 -0.99
N ARG A 61 -3.07 -15.06 -1.49
CA ARG A 61 -3.02 -16.52 -1.36
C ARG A 61 -3.07 -17.00 0.10
N LEU A 62 -2.33 -16.34 0.99
CA LEU A 62 -2.30 -16.69 2.41
C LEU A 62 -3.64 -16.43 3.09
N LEU A 63 -4.27 -15.29 2.78
CA LEU A 63 -5.53 -14.86 3.38
C LEU A 63 -6.72 -15.68 2.84
N GLU A 64 -6.73 -16.07 1.56
CA GLU A 64 -7.74 -16.98 1.02
C GLU A 64 -7.75 -18.33 1.73
N GLN A 65 -6.57 -18.91 1.95
CA GLN A 65 -6.44 -20.16 2.71
C GLN A 65 -6.86 -19.98 4.16
N ALA A 66 -6.48 -18.87 4.80
CA ALA A 66 -6.88 -18.57 6.17
C ALA A 66 -8.40 -18.41 6.30
N THR A 67 -9.05 -17.67 5.39
CA THR A 67 -10.50 -17.47 5.39
C THR A 67 -11.28 -18.77 5.21
N PHE A 68 -10.76 -19.73 4.45
CA PHE A 68 -11.40 -21.03 4.26
C PHE A 68 -11.37 -21.91 5.53
N GLU A 69 -10.31 -21.81 6.32
CA GLU A 69 -10.08 -22.70 7.47
C GLU A 69 -10.46 -22.09 8.82
N LEU A 70 -10.44 -20.77 8.94
CA LEU A 70 -10.82 -20.05 10.15
C LEU A 70 -12.33 -19.97 10.31
N THR A 71 -12.77 -19.78 11.54
CA THR A 71 -14.18 -19.51 11.88
C THR A 71 -14.27 -18.31 12.84
N GLY A 72 -15.47 -17.72 12.96
CA GLY A 72 -15.73 -16.64 13.90
C GLY A 72 -14.94 -15.35 13.59
N ASP A 73 -14.43 -14.71 14.63
CA ASP A 73 -13.77 -13.39 14.52
C ASP A 73 -12.47 -13.43 13.72
N ASP A 74 -11.69 -14.51 13.81
CA ASP A 74 -10.46 -14.67 13.04
C ASP A 74 -10.77 -14.80 11.53
N GLN A 75 -11.85 -15.49 11.18
CA GLN A 75 -12.32 -15.57 9.79
C GLN A 75 -12.75 -14.21 9.28
N ARG A 76 -13.53 -13.46 10.08
CA ARG A 76 -13.97 -12.09 9.72
C ARG A 76 -12.76 -11.17 9.51
N LEU A 77 -11.77 -11.25 10.39
CA LEU A 77 -10.52 -10.49 10.26
C LEU A 77 -9.75 -10.87 8.98
N ALA A 78 -9.63 -12.17 8.68
CA ALA A 78 -9.02 -12.66 7.45
C ALA A 78 -9.73 -12.14 6.20
N THR A 79 -11.07 -12.18 6.19
CA THR A 79 -11.90 -11.66 5.08
C THR A 79 -11.70 -10.17 4.85
N MET A 80 -11.67 -9.35 5.91
CA MET A 80 -11.40 -7.91 5.79
C MET A 80 -10.02 -7.63 5.17
N HIS A 81 -8.98 -8.35 5.61
CA HIS A 81 -7.64 -8.19 5.05
C HIS A 81 -7.52 -8.74 3.63
N LEU A 82 -8.24 -9.81 3.30
CA LEU A 82 -8.31 -10.36 1.94
C LEU A 82 -8.93 -9.34 0.99
N ALA A 83 -10.07 -8.76 1.37
CA ALA A 83 -10.70 -7.71 0.57
C ALA A 83 -9.76 -6.53 0.35
N ARG A 84 -9.06 -6.07 1.41
CA ARG A 84 -8.06 -5.00 1.29
C ARG A 84 -6.90 -5.37 0.37
N ALA A 85 -6.44 -6.62 0.40
CA ALA A 85 -5.42 -7.09 -0.52
C ALA A 85 -5.90 -7.07 -1.97
N ARG A 86 -7.14 -7.50 -2.23
CA ARG A 86 -7.77 -7.43 -3.57
C ARG A 86 -7.92 -6.00 -4.08
N VAL A 87 -8.28 -5.05 -3.20
CA VAL A 87 -8.29 -3.61 -3.54
C VAL A 87 -6.91 -3.14 -4.01
N LEU A 88 -5.85 -3.48 -3.26
CA LEU A 88 -4.47 -3.11 -3.61
C LEU A 88 -3.95 -3.82 -4.86
N ALA A 89 -4.52 -4.96 -5.22
CA ALA A 89 -4.26 -5.67 -6.47
C ALA A 89 -5.12 -5.16 -7.65
N HIS A 90 -5.95 -4.14 -7.44
CA HIS A 90 -6.93 -3.64 -8.40
C HIS A 90 -8.00 -4.67 -8.82
N ASP A 91 -8.17 -5.76 -8.07
CA ASP A 91 -9.31 -6.67 -8.20
C ASP A 91 -10.52 -6.10 -7.44
N VAL A 92 -11.12 -5.06 -8.03
CA VAL A 92 -12.22 -4.31 -7.43
C VAL A 92 -13.46 -5.18 -7.26
N SER A 93 -13.79 -6.01 -8.26
CA SER A 93 -14.93 -6.93 -8.22
C SER A 93 -14.78 -7.97 -7.12
N GLY A 94 -13.61 -8.62 -7.03
CA GLY A 94 -13.34 -9.60 -6.00
C GLY A 94 -13.30 -8.98 -4.61
N ALA A 95 -12.77 -7.76 -4.48
CA ALA A 95 -12.79 -7.03 -3.21
C ALA A 95 -14.22 -6.78 -2.69
N LEU A 96 -15.11 -6.26 -3.54
CA LEU A 96 -16.52 -6.01 -3.18
C LEU A 96 -17.23 -7.30 -2.78
N ALA A 97 -17.14 -8.34 -3.62
CA ALA A 97 -17.75 -9.64 -3.34
C ALA A 97 -17.25 -10.26 -2.02
N THR A 98 -16.00 -9.96 -1.62
CA THR A 98 -15.42 -10.46 -0.36
C THR A 98 -15.96 -9.70 0.85
N ILE A 99 -16.12 -8.39 0.74
CA ILE A 99 -16.36 -7.51 1.89
C ILE A 99 -17.84 -7.20 2.13
N ASP A 100 -18.68 -7.29 1.11
CA ASP A 100 -20.11 -6.99 1.19
C ASP A 100 -20.81 -7.70 2.37
N PRO A 101 -20.59 -9.01 2.62
CA PRO A 101 -21.27 -9.69 3.72
C PRO A 101 -20.95 -9.14 5.12
N ILE A 102 -19.77 -8.51 5.28
CA ILE A 102 -19.31 -7.93 6.56
C ILE A 102 -19.68 -6.45 6.65
N ALA A 103 -19.54 -5.72 5.55
CA ALA A 103 -19.76 -4.28 5.52
C ALA A 103 -21.24 -3.88 5.59
N ASP A 104 -22.15 -4.80 5.24
CA ASP A 104 -23.61 -4.58 5.29
C ASP A 104 -24.21 -4.95 6.65
N GLU A 105 -23.39 -5.37 7.62
CA GLU A 105 -23.82 -5.62 8.99
C GLU A 105 -24.15 -4.29 9.72
N GLN A 106 -25.18 -4.30 10.58
CA GLN A 106 -25.61 -3.10 11.33
C GLN A 106 -24.48 -2.49 12.19
N ALA A 107 -23.55 -3.32 12.68
CA ALA A 107 -22.37 -2.89 13.45
C ALA A 107 -21.08 -3.34 12.74
N ALA A 108 -20.98 -3.04 11.44
CA ALA A 108 -19.81 -3.40 10.65
C ALA A 108 -18.52 -2.75 11.20
N PRO A 109 -17.40 -3.50 11.28
CA PRO A 109 -16.12 -2.94 11.68
C PRO A 109 -15.69 -1.80 10.75
N GLY A 110 -15.07 -0.75 11.31
CA GLY A 110 -14.66 0.41 10.51
C GLY A 110 -13.69 0.06 9.38
N LEU A 111 -12.87 -0.98 9.56
CA LEU A 111 -12.00 -1.52 8.50
C LEU A 111 -12.80 -2.10 7.33
N ALA A 112 -13.92 -2.80 7.58
CA ALA A 112 -14.75 -3.37 6.53
C ALA A 112 -15.42 -2.27 5.69
N ILE A 113 -16.01 -1.28 6.37
CA ILE A 113 -16.62 -0.11 5.74
C ILE A 113 -15.60 0.66 4.90
N ALA A 114 -14.43 0.97 5.49
CA ALA A 114 -13.36 1.67 4.78
C ALA A 114 -12.85 0.90 3.56
N THR A 115 -12.77 -0.44 3.65
CA THR A 115 -12.35 -1.29 2.53
C THR A 115 -13.38 -1.31 1.41
N LYS A 116 -14.67 -1.42 1.74
CA LYS A 116 -15.77 -1.33 0.75
C LYS A 116 -15.80 0.04 0.07
N ALA A 117 -15.72 1.12 0.85
CA ALA A 117 -15.65 2.48 0.32
C ALA A 117 -14.45 2.67 -0.62
N GLN A 118 -13.27 2.15 -0.26
CA GLN A 118 -12.09 2.21 -1.13
C GLN A 118 -12.30 1.44 -2.44
N ALA A 119 -12.89 0.25 -2.38
CA ALA A 119 -13.22 -0.52 -3.59
C ALA A 119 -14.21 0.25 -4.49
N LEU A 120 -15.23 0.88 -3.91
CA LEU A 120 -16.18 1.73 -4.63
C LEU A 120 -15.50 2.95 -5.27
N VAL A 121 -14.55 3.59 -4.58
CA VAL A 121 -13.72 4.67 -5.13
C VAL A 121 -12.93 4.19 -6.36
N HIS A 122 -12.28 3.03 -6.29
CA HIS A 122 -11.56 2.46 -7.44
C HIS A 122 -12.50 2.04 -8.59
N ALA A 123 -13.77 1.74 -8.30
CA ALA A 123 -14.80 1.49 -9.29
C ALA A 123 -15.37 2.78 -9.92
N GLY A 124 -14.98 3.97 -9.46
CA GLY A 124 -15.58 5.25 -9.85
C GLY A 124 -16.98 5.48 -9.27
N ARG A 125 -17.44 4.65 -8.34
CA ARG A 125 -18.77 4.71 -7.70
C ARG A 125 -18.74 5.62 -6.48
N LEU A 126 -18.41 6.90 -6.69
CA LEU A 126 -18.11 7.86 -5.63
C LEU A 126 -19.31 8.15 -4.72
N ASP A 127 -20.52 8.22 -5.27
CA ASP A 127 -21.74 8.47 -4.49
C ASP A 127 -22.09 7.30 -3.55
N GLU A 128 -21.86 6.07 -4.00
CA GLU A 128 -22.07 4.88 -3.18
C GLU A 128 -21.01 4.77 -2.08
N ALA A 129 -19.76 5.14 -2.41
CA ALA A 129 -18.69 5.25 -1.41
C ALA A 129 -19.04 6.30 -0.35
N GLN A 130 -19.61 7.43 -0.75
CA GLN A 130 -20.09 8.46 0.19
C GLN A 130 -21.22 7.92 1.07
N ALA A 131 -22.23 7.29 0.46
CA ALA A 131 -23.41 6.80 1.17
C ALA A 131 -23.06 5.80 2.28
N ILE A 132 -22.14 4.86 2.02
CA ILE A 132 -21.72 3.89 3.05
C ILE A 132 -20.89 4.55 4.16
N LEU A 133 -20.07 5.54 3.84
CA LEU A 133 -19.29 6.29 4.83
C LEU A 133 -20.16 7.22 5.70
N ASP A 134 -21.29 7.68 5.18
CA ASP A 134 -22.24 8.51 5.93
C ASP A 134 -23.18 7.68 6.81
N ALA A 135 -23.54 6.47 6.37
CA ALA A 135 -24.37 5.54 7.13
C ALA A 135 -23.62 4.80 8.24
N SER A 136 -22.29 4.92 8.30
CA SER A 136 -21.46 4.16 9.23
C SER A 136 -21.63 4.63 10.68
N ASP A 137 -22.10 3.74 11.56
CA ASP A 137 -22.08 3.91 13.02
C ASP A 137 -20.96 3.06 13.63
N THR A 138 -19.71 3.38 13.26
CA THR A 138 -18.56 2.56 13.69
C THR A 138 -18.17 2.90 15.11
N PRO A 139 -17.80 1.89 15.93
CA PRO A 139 -17.21 2.13 17.22
C PRO A 139 -16.04 3.09 17.12
N ASP A 140 -16.00 3.97 18.10
CA ASP A 140 -15.00 5.00 18.30
C ASP A 140 -13.54 4.52 18.13
N SER A 141 -13.25 3.27 18.53
CA SER A 141 -11.91 2.68 18.39
C SER A 141 -11.47 2.44 16.95
N ASP A 142 -12.40 2.33 16.00
CA ASP A 142 -12.14 2.02 14.58
C ASP A 142 -12.52 3.17 13.64
N ALA A 143 -13.05 4.27 14.18
CA ALA A 143 -13.50 5.44 13.42
C ALA A 143 -12.39 6.06 12.55
N TYR A 144 -11.11 5.87 12.90
CA TYR A 144 -9.99 6.33 12.07
C TYR A 144 -9.94 5.67 10.69
N HIS A 145 -10.39 4.42 10.54
CA HIS A 145 -10.44 3.75 9.23
C HIS A 145 -11.44 4.45 8.30
N VAL A 146 -12.61 4.80 8.83
CA VAL A 146 -13.66 5.54 8.10
C VAL A 146 -13.16 6.95 7.75
N ALA A 147 -12.48 7.63 8.67
CA ALA A 147 -11.90 8.95 8.40
C ALA A 147 -10.87 8.90 7.26
N ILE A 148 -9.97 7.92 7.25
CA ILE A 148 -9.01 7.72 6.15
C ILE A 148 -9.74 7.49 4.83
N ALA A 149 -10.79 6.66 4.81
CA ALA A 149 -11.58 6.41 3.61
C ALA A 149 -12.30 7.67 3.10
N ARG A 150 -12.85 8.51 3.99
CA ARG A 150 -13.40 9.84 3.62
C ARG A 150 -12.34 10.73 2.97
N GLY A 151 -11.13 10.75 3.53
CA GLY A 151 -9.98 11.44 2.93
C GLY A 151 -9.71 11.01 1.50
N ARG A 152 -9.61 9.69 1.27
CA ARG A 152 -9.34 9.14 -0.06
C ARG A 152 -10.47 9.38 -1.04
N LEU A 153 -11.74 9.32 -0.61
CA LEU A 153 -12.89 9.66 -1.44
C LEU A 153 -12.85 11.13 -1.88
N ALA A 154 -12.59 12.05 -0.96
CA ALA A 154 -12.45 13.47 -1.29
C ALA A 154 -11.29 13.71 -2.28
N LEU A 155 -10.16 13.05 -2.07
CA LEU A 155 -8.99 13.15 -2.96
C LEU A 155 -9.24 12.54 -4.35
N ALA A 156 -10.03 11.47 -4.43
CA ALA A 156 -10.41 10.85 -5.70
C ALA A 156 -11.53 11.61 -6.44
N THR A 157 -12.22 12.53 -5.76
CA THR A 157 -13.30 13.31 -6.37
C THR A 157 -12.71 14.35 -7.35
N PRO A 158 -13.19 14.41 -8.61
CA PRO A 158 -12.74 15.40 -9.59
C PRO A 158 -12.96 16.85 -9.15
N ALA A 159 -12.10 17.76 -9.62
CA ALA A 159 -12.14 19.18 -9.25
C ALA A 159 -13.43 19.90 -9.68
N ASP A 160 -14.10 19.39 -10.71
CA ASP A 160 -15.34 19.91 -11.30
C ASP A 160 -16.60 19.22 -10.75
N ASP A 161 -16.47 18.19 -9.90
CA ASP A 161 -17.60 17.52 -9.27
C ASP A 161 -18.24 18.45 -8.22
N PRO A 162 -19.55 18.77 -8.32
CA PRO A 162 -20.23 19.66 -7.38
C PRO A 162 -20.24 19.13 -5.93
N ALA A 163 -20.06 17.83 -5.71
CA ALA A 163 -19.99 17.23 -4.38
C ALA A 163 -18.62 17.42 -3.71
N LEU A 164 -17.58 17.84 -4.43
CA LEU A 164 -16.21 17.93 -3.92
C LEU A 164 -16.13 18.76 -2.65
N ALA A 165 -16.71 19.96 -2.63
CA ALA A 165 -16.61 20.87 -1.49
C ALA A 165 -17.20 20.24 -0.20
N GLY A 166 -18.31 19.50 -0.33
CA GLY A 166 -18.92 18.78 0.79
C GLY A 166 -18.07 17.60 1.25
N ARG A 167 -17.55 16.81 0.31
CA ARG A 167 -16.67 15.66 0.59
C ARG A 167 -15.36 16.10 1.25
N GLU A 168 -14.74 17.18 0.79
CA GLU A 168 -13.52 17.75 1.39
C GLU A 168 -13.77 18.27 2.81
N ALA A 169 -14.87 19.00 3.04
CA ALA A 169 -15.19 19.51 4.37
C ALA A 169 -15.40 18.35 5.37
N SER A 170 -16.18 17.35 4.98
CA SER A 170 -16.42 16.14 5.77
C SER A 170 -15.14 15.35 6.03
N ALA A 171 -14.27 15.21 5.03
CA ALA A 171 -12.99 14.52 5.17
C ALA A 171 -12.03 15.27 6.10
N ILE A 172 -11.89 16.59 5.96
CA ILE A 172 -11.02 17.40 6.82
C ILE A 172 -11.46 17.32 8.29
N ASP A 173 -12.77 17.42 8.55
CA ASP A 173 -13.32 17.31 9.90
C ASP A 173 -13.07 15.92 10.52
N ALA A 174 -13.37 14.85 9.78
CA ALA A 174 -13.19 13.48 10.26
C ALA A 174 -11.71 13.15 10.49
N LEU A 175 -10.83 13.48 9.53
CA LEU A 175 -9.39 13.23 9.66
C LEU A 175 -8.79 14.08 10.79
N GLY A 176 -9.19 15.35 10.92
CA GLY A 176 -8.75 16.27 11.97
C GLY A 176 -9.06 15.71 13.35
N THR A 177 -10.33 15.40 13.58
CA THR A 177 -10.84 14.81 14.83
C THR A 177 -10.08 13.54 15.21
N GLN A 178 -9.90 12.61 14.27
CA GLN A 178 -9.20 11.35 14.55
C GLN A 178 -7.69 11.55 14.76
N SER A 179 -7.07 12.54 14.11
CA SER A 179 -5.61 12.80 14.26
C SER A 179 -5.22 13.37 15.63
N GLU A 180 -6.19 13.86 16.40
CA GLU A 180 -6.02 14.38 17.75
C GLU A 180 -6.34 13.33 18.83
N ARG A 181 -6.96 12.22 18.44
CA ARG A 181 -7.39 11.17 19.36
C ARG A 181 -6.19 10.38 19.92
N VAL A 182 -6.20 10.18 21.23
CA VAL A 182 -5.22 9.31 21.92
C VAL A 182 -5.50 7.84 21.58
N GLY A 183 -4.43 7.09 21.28
CA GLY A 183 -4.50 5.65 21.04
C GLY A 183 -4.66 5.24 19.58
N VAL A 184 -4.70 6.19 18.65
CA VAL A 184 -4.61 5.89 17.21
C VAL A 184 -3.24 5.27 16.91
N PRO A 185 -3.19 4.11 16.21
CA PRO A 185 -1.92 3.49 15.79
C PRO A 185 -1.05 4.48 15.02
N ALA A 186 0.27 4.46 15.24
CA ALA A 186 1.18 5.39 14.57
C ALA A 186 1.09 5.36 13.04
N SER A 187 0.89 4.17 12.45
CA SER A 187 0.67 4.01 11.01
C SER A 187 -0.64 4.65 10.54
N ALA A 188 -1.72 4.50 11.29
CA ALA A 188 -2.99 5.14 10.98
C ALA A 188 -2.90 6.67 11.15
N LEU A 189 -2.23 7.15 12.19
CA LEU A 189 -2.00 8.58 12.41
C LEU A 189 -1.19 9.20 11.26
N MET A 190 -0.19 8.48 10.75
CA MET A 190 0.58 8.89 9.57
C MET A 190 -0.34 9.04 8.35
N GLU A 191 -1.20 8.06 8.07
CA GLU A 191 -2.19 8.12 6.98
C GLU A 191 -3.19 9.27 7.16
N LEU A 192 -3.71 9.50 8.38
CA LEU A 192 -4.61 10.62 8.68
C LEU A 192 -3.97 11.97 8.37
N LEU A 193 -2.72 12.17 8.82
CA LEU A 193 -1.99 13.42 8.62
C LEU A 193 -1.59 13.65 7.15
N LEU A 194 -1.26 12.57 6.42
CA LEU A 194 -1.01 12.66 4.97
C LEU A 194 -2.28 13.10 4.23
N GLY A 195 -3.42 12.46 4.49
CA GLY A 195 -4.70 12.84 3.89
C GLY A 195 -5.10 14.28 4.20
N LEU A 196 -4.91 14.74 5.45
CA LEU A 196 -5.13 16.14 5.83
C LEU A 196 -4.18 17.08 5.08
N GLY A 197 -2.91 16.73 4.96
CA GLY A 197 -1.92 17.54 4.26
C GLY A 197 -2.27 17.71 2.79
N GLU A 198 -2.65 16.61 2.11
CA GLU A 198 -3.05 16.62 0.70
C GLU A 198 -4.32 17.46 0.46
N LEU A 199 -5.33 17.34 1.33
CA LEU A 199 -6.55 18.15 1.24
C LEU A 199 -6.28 19.64 1.52
N ASN A 200 -5.40 19.98 2.46
CA ASN A 200 -5.01 21.38 2.70
C ASN A 200 -4.22 21.95 1.52
N ALA A 201 -3.29 21.18 0.94
CA ALA A 201 -2.54 21.60 -0.25
C ALA A 201 -3.49 21.84 -1.43
N ARG A 202 -4.46 20.95 -1.67
CA ARG A 202 -5.48 21.11 -2.72
C ARG A 202 -6.29 22.40 -2.54
N ARG A 203 -6.53 22.83 -1.30
CA ARG A 203 -7.22 24.09 -0.95
C ARG A 203 -6.30 25.33 -0.94
N GLY A 204 -5.03 25.20 -1.33
CA GLY A 204 -4.05 26.29 -1.33
C GLY A 204 -3.54 26.69 0.06
N LYS A 205 -3.71 25.83 1.07
CA LYS A 205 -3.21 26.04 2.44
C LYS A 205 -1.84 25.37 2.64
N ASP A 206 -0.87 25.81 1.85
CA ASP A 206 0.43 25.13 1.74
C ASP A 206 1.20 25.09 3.07
N THR A 207 1.13 26.14 3.88
CA THR A 207 1.80 26.17 5.20
C THR A 207 1.25 25.10 6.14
N ASP A 208 -0.08 24.95 6.19
CA ASP A 208 -0.74 23.94 7.02
C ASP A 208 -0.41 22.53 6.51
N ALA A 209 -0.43 22.35 5.18
CA ALA A 209 -0.07 21.10 4.55
C ALA A 209 1.38 20.68 4.87
N VAL A 210 2.35 21.59 4.73
CA VAL A 210 3.76 21.34 5.07
C VAL A 210 3.93 20.96 6.54
N HIS A 211 3.21 21.62 7.46
CA HIS A 211 3.25 21.26 8.87
C HIS A 211 2.72 19.84 9.12
N LEU A 212 1.60 19.47 8.49
CA LEU A 212 1.01 18.13 8.58
C LEU A 212 1.94 17.05 8.01
N PHE A 213 2.55 17.30 6.85
CA PHE A 213 3.52 16.37 6.26
C PHE A 213 4.76 16.18 7.14
N LYS A 214 5.29 17.26 7.73
CA LYS A 214 6.41 17.16 8.68
C LYS A 214 6.05 16.35 9.92
N ARG A 215 4.86 16.58 10.49
CA ARG A 215 4.35 15.81 11.63
C ARG A 215 4.21 14.32 11.25
N SER A 216 3.67 14.03 10.08
CA SER A 216 3.53 12.67 9.56
C SER A 216 4.89 11.98 9.39
N ALA A 217 5.85 12.64 8.75
CA ALA A 217 7.22 12.14 8.58
C ALA A 217 7.93 11.87 9.92
N GLY A 218 7.60 12.63 10.97
CA GLY A 218 8.12 12.42 12.31
C GLY A 218 7.61 11.15 13.02
N LEU A 219 6.50 10.55 12.57
CA LEU A 219 5.91 9.35 13.19
C LEU A 219 6.61 8.06 12.78
N ASN A 220 7.20 8.04 11.59
CA ASN A 220 8.00 6.93 11.13
C ASN A 220 9.37 7.46 10.73
N PRO A 221 10.25 7.75 11.71
CA PRO A 221 11.65 7.95 11.41
C PRO A 221 12.15 6.58 10.96
N VAL A 222 12.03 6.29 9.66
CA VAL A 222 12.76 5.20 9.05
C VAL A 222 14.20 5.49 9.43
N GLN A 223 14.74 4.72 10.36
CA GLN A 223 16.17 4.73 10.64
C GLN A 223 16.79 4.07 9.42
N ILE A 224 16.94 4.87 8.35
CA ILE A 224 17.76 4.52 7.23
C ILE A 224 19.16 4.45 7.82
N ASP A 225 19.63 3.26 8.12
CA ASP A 225 21.05 3.05 8.27
C ASP A 225 21.64 3.27 6.87
N PRO A 226 22.41 4.35 6.66
CA PRO A 226 22.97 4.61 5.35
C PRO A 226 24.03 3.56 4.97
N ARG A 227 24.55 2.76 5.93
CA ARG A 227 25.68 1.85 5.67
C ARG A 227 25.28 0.63 4.83
N PRO A 228 24.19 -0.13 5.12
CA PRO A 228 23.71 -1.19 4.23
C PRO A 228 23.36 -0.66 2.84
N TYR A 229 22.73 0.53 2.77
CA TYR A 229 22.37 1.15 1.51
C TYR A 229 23.61 1.55 0.70
N ALA A 230 24.57 2.21 1.34
CA ALA A 230 25.86 2.55 0.74
C ALA A 230 26.63 1.30 0.30
N LYS A 231 26.60 0.21 1.06
CA LYS A 231 27.20 -1.07 0.67
C LYS A 231 26.52 -1.66 -0.57
N SER A 232 25.19 -1.59 -0.65
CA SER A 232 24.42 -2.03 -1.83
C SER A 232 24.76 -1.19 -3.07
N ILE A 233 24.74 0.13 -2.94
CA ILE A 233 25.15 1.06 -4.01
C ILE A 233 26.59 0.80 -4.43
N MET A 234 27.52 0.63 -3.48
CA MET A 234 28.92 0.34 -3.79
C MET A 234 29.06 -1.01 -4.50
N GLY A 235 28.26 -2.02 -4.12
CA GLY A 235 28.19 -3.28 -4.85
C GLY A 235 27.70 -3.12 -6.29
N LEU A 236 26.72 -2.25 -6.54
CA LEU A 236 26.28 -1.90 -7.89
C LEU A 236 27.38 -1.17 -8.67
N ILE A 237 27.99 -0.13 -8.10
CA ILE A 237 29.10 0.61 -8.73
C ILE A 237 30.26 -0.34 -9.05
N MET A 238 30.66 -1.19 -8.10
CA MET A 238 31.75 -2.13 -8.30
C MET A 238 31.40 -3.28 -9.24
N SER A 239 30.12 -3.64 -9.38
CA SER A 239 29.70 -4.65 -10.37
C SER A 239 29.60 -4.05 -11.78
N TRP A 240 29.37 -2.75 -11.93
CA TRP A 240 29.34 -2.03 -13.21
C TRP A 240 30.68 -1.32 -13.50
N ASN A 241 31.77 -2.08 -13.59
CA ASN A 241 33.09 -1.57 -13.97
C ASN A 241 33.54 -2.11 -15.35
N ASP A 242 34.57 -1.51 -15.94
CA ASP A 242 35.11 -1.88 -17.27
C ASP A 242 35.37 -3.38 -17.43
N LYS A 243 35.88 -4.05 -16.38
CA LYS A 243 36.16 -5.49 -16.43
C LYS A 243 34.89 -6.32 -16.47
N THR A 244 33.86 -5.93 -15.70
CA THR A 244 32.56 -6.64 -15.73
C THR A 244 31.82 -6.36 -17.04
N ILE A 245 31.84 -5.12 -17.53
CA ILE A 245 31.24 -4.73 -18.82
C ILE A 245 31.94 -5.45 -19.97
N ALA A 246 33.27 -5.56 -19.95
CA ALA A 246 34.02 -6.31 -20.96
C ALA A 246 33.75 -7.83 -20.93
N ARG A 247 33.34 -8.37 -19.78
CA ARG A 247 32.94 -9.78 -19.62
C ARG A 247 31.47 -10.03 -19.92
N ALA A 248 30.63 -8.99 -19.92
CA ALA A 248 29.25 -9.10 -20.35
C ALA A 248 29.26 -9.52 -21.83
N ARG A 249 28.59 -10.63 -22.13
CA ARG A 249 28.56 -11.21 -23.47
C ARG A 249 28.01 -10.17 -24.45
N ARG A 250 28.87 -9.68 -25.35
CA ARG A 250 28.43 -8.73 -26.38
C ARG A 250 27.57 -9.49 -27.36
N ILE A 251 26.59 -8.80 -27.96
CA ILE A 251 25.71 -9.37 -29.00
C ILE A 251 26.53 -9.90 -30.18
N GLU A 252 27.75 -9.39 -30.37
CA GLU A 252 28.75 -9.83 -31.34
C GLU A 252 29.19 -11.31 -31.15
N ASP A 253 29.08 -11.89 -29.95
CA ASP A 253 29.56 -13.24 -29.62
C ASP A 253 28.45 -14.32 -29.59
N GLY A 254 27.26 -14.01 -30.12
CA GLY A 254 26.11 -14.93 -30.18
C GLY A 254 25.47 -14.99 -31.57
N PRO A 255 24.70 -16.04 -31.90
CA PRO A 255 24.02 -16.20 -33.19
C PRO A 255 22.87 -15.19 -33.43
N ALA A 256 22.79 -14.10 -32.65
CA ALA A 256 21.74 -13.07 -32.70
C ALA A 256 22.22 -11.75 -33.35
N SER A 257 23.39 -11.74 -34.00
CA SER A 257 23.98 -10.59 -34.71
C SER A 257 23.30 -10.25 -36.07
N GLU A 258 22.02 -10.58 -36.25
CA GLU A 258 21.28 -10.21 -37.47
C GLU A 258 20.51 -8.89 -37.33
N THR A 259 20.42 -8.32 -36.11
CA THR A 259 19.71 -7.06 -35.91
C THR A 259 20.57 -5.87 -36.34
N GLN A 260 20.28 -5.32 -37.53
CA GLN A 260 20.95 -4.13 -38.09
C GLN A 260 20.68 -2.81 -37.32
N ARG A 261 19.93 -2.85 -36.22
CA ARG A 261 19.53 -1.68 -35.46
C ARG A 261 19.88 -1.87 -33.98
N PRO A 262 20.89 -1.15 -33.45
CA PRO A 262 21.21 -1.22 -32.03
C PRO A 262 20.06 -0.62 -31.22
N VAL A 263 19.62 -1.36 -30.19
CA VAL A 263 18.61 -0.89 -29.22
C VAL A 263 19.31 -0.58 -27.91
N PHE A 264 19.16 0.66 -27.44
CA PHE A 264 19.68 1.10 -26.14
C PHE A 264 18.53 1.21 -25.15
N ILE A 265 18.67 0.60 -23.97
CA ILE A 265 17.75 0.80 -22.86
C ILE A 265 18.31 1.94 -22.01
N VAL A 266 17.61 3.07 -21.97
CA VAL A 266 18.01 4.25 -21.21
C VAL A 266 17.09 4.38 -20.00
N GLY A 267 17.64 4.24 -18.80
CA GLY A 267 16.96 4.59 -17.56
C GLY A 267 17.48 5.93 -17.04
N MET A 268 16.60 6.92 -16.83
CA MET A 268 16.95 8.17 -16.16
C MET A 268 16.37 8.20 -14.74
N PRO A 269 17.20 8.36 -13.69
CA PRO A 269 16.67 8.55 -12.35
C PRO A 269 15.90 9.88 -12.26
N GLY A 270 14.63 9.80 -11.87
CA GLY A 270 13.78 10.95 -11.54
C GLY A 270 13.16 11.73 -12.71
N GLY A 271 13.51 11.41 -13.97
CA GLY A 271 13.05 12.17 -15.15
C GLY A 271 11.77 11.67 -15.83
N GLY A 272 11.27 10.47 -15.49
CA GLY A 272 10.23 9.81 -16.28
C GLY A 272 10.70 9.40 -17.68
N PRO A 273 10.03 8.43 -18.32
CA PRO A 273 10.37 7.98 -19.68
C PRO A 273 10.19 9.08 -20.74
N GLU A 274 9.33 10.08 -20.49
CA GLU A 274 9.04 11.17 -21.42
C GLU A 274 10.20 12.16 -21.55
N LEU A 275 10.86 12.54 -20.44
CA LEU A 275 12.02 13.43 -20.49
C LEU A 275 13.20 12.74 -21.19
N ALA A 276 13.39 11.44 -20.92
CA ALA A 276 14.43 10.65 -21.58
C ALA A 276 14.17 10.58 -23.09
N ALA A 277 12.90 10.35 -23.47
CA ALA A 277 12.49 10.34 -24.86
C ALA A 277 12.70 11.70 -25.54
N GLY A 278 12.36 12.81 -24.87
CA GLY A 278 12.57 14.17 -25.38
C GLY A 278 14.05 14.51 -25.58
N LEU A 279 14.91 14.11 -24.64
CA LEU A 279 16.36 14.29 -24.76
C LEU A 279 16.94 13.47 -25.93
N LEU A 280 16.52 12.21 -26.07
CA LEU A 280 16.97 11.35 -27.18
C LEU A 280 16.45 11.84 -28.54
N ALA A 281 15.21 12.32 -28.60
CA ALA A 281 14.61 12.87 -29.82
C ALA A 281 15.29 14.16 -30.30
N SER A 282 16.07 14.83 -29.45
CA SER A 282 16.89 15.97 -29.86
C SER A 282 18.09 15.59 -30.74
N HIS A 283 18.45 14.31 -30.82
CA HIS A 283 19.55 13.83 -31.64
C HIS A 283 19.03 13.24 -32.98
N PRO A 284 19.49 13.73 -34.14
CA PRO A 284 18.91 13.37 -35.44
C PRO A 284 19.11 11.90 -35.84
N ALA A 285 20.05 11.20 -35.21
CA ALA A 285 20.31 9.77 -35.44
C ALA A 285 19.65 8.85 -34.40
N ALA A 286 18.86 9.38 -33.47
CA ALA A 286 18.18 8.60 -32.44
C ALA A 286 16.66 8.72 -32.58
N SER A 287 15.95 7.64 -32.26
CA SER A 287 14.49 7.65 -32.14
C SER A 287 14.13 7.05 -30.79
N ALA A 288 13.34 7.78 -30.01
CA ALA A 288 12.83 7.29 -28.74
C ALA A 288 11.44 6.67 -28.94
N MET A 289 11.22 5.48 -28.37
CA MET A 289 9.93 4.80 -28.42
C MET A 289 9.12 4.92 -27.12
N GLY A 290 9.61 5.67 -26.12
CA GLY A 290 8.92 5.86 -24.85
C GLY A 290 8.84 4.57 -24.00
N ASN A 291 7.69 4.33 -23.37
CA ASN A 291 7.46 3.17 -22.49
C ASN A 291 7.36 1.87 -23.31
N PRO A 292 7.76 0.69 -22.79
CA PRO A 292 7.80 -0.56 -23.56
C PRO A 292 6.42 -1.06 -24.01
N GLU A 293 5.32 -0.57 -23.44
CA GLU A 293 3.96 -0.80 -23.94
C GLU A 293 3.76 -0.29 -25.38
N ALA A 294 4.57 0.69 -25.82
CA ALA A 294 4.57 1.18 -27.20
C ALA A 294 5.24 0.20 -28.19
N LEU A 295 5.92 -0.86 -27.71
CA LEU A 295 6.60 -1.85 -28.55
C LEU A 295 5.71 -3.04 -28.94
N THR A 296 4.52 -3.17 -28.35
CA THR A 296 3.60 -4.29 -28.59
C THR A 296 2.50 -3.99 -29.64
N GLY A 297 2.67 -2.92 -30.43
CA GLY A 297 1.79 -2.56 -31.55
C GLY A 297 2.17 -3.24 -32.86
#